data_AF-A0A1I6TLT4-F1
#
_entry.id   AF-A0A1I6TLT4-F1
#
_cell.length_a   1.000
_cell.length_b   1.000
_cell.length_c   1.000
_cell.angle_alpha   90.00
_cell.angle_beta   90.00
_cell.angle_gamma   90.00
#
_symmetry.space_group_name_H-M   'P 1'
#
loop_
_entity.id
_entity.type
_entity.pdbx_description
1 polymer ?
#
loop_
_entity_poly.entity_id
_entity_poly.type
_entity_poly.pdbx_seq_one_letter_code
_entity_poly.pdbx_strand_id
1 'polypeptide(L)' 'MLKDLQALPAPARIRVIYRIRGRRVITTGLFLGVFNRRLFLLDLGSCPPPCFGRLLGIPLRNIESVTAQPEPA' A
#
# COMPACT_ATOMS: atom_id res chain seq x y z
N MET A 1 -1.15 13.54 7.13
CA MET A 1 -1.68 12.20 6.81
C MET A 1 -1.81 11.94 5.30
N LEU A 2 -2.67 12.66 4.56
CA LEU A 2 -2.73 12.51 3.09
C LEU A 2 -1.49 13.07 2.37
N LYS A 3 -0.96 14.18 2.90
CA LYS A 3 0.25 14.86 2.38
C LYS A 3 1.49 13.98 2.48
N ASP A 4 1.61 13.20 3.55
CA ASP A 4 2.75 12.28 3.75
C ASP A 4 2.74 11.14 2.74
N LEU A 5 1.57 10.72 2.26
CA LEU A 5 1.46 9.72 1.20
C LEU A 5 1.86 10.25 -0.18
N GLN A 6 1.55 11.52 -0.48
CA GLN A 6 1.88 12.13 -1.77
C GLN A 6 3.36 12.48 -1.89
N ALA A 7 4.06 12.61 -0.76
CA ALA A 7 5.50 12.84 -0.70
C ALA A 7 6.32 11.53 -0.78
N LEU A 8 5.67 10.36 -0.77
CA LEU A 8 6.36 9.08 -0.95
C LEU A 8 6.86 8.97 -2.40
N PRO A 9 8.17 8.77 -2.62
CA PRO A 9 8.69 8.54 -3.96
C PRO A 9 8.05 7.27 -4.53
N ALA A 10 7.37 7.38 -5.67
CA ALA A 10 6.90 6.23 -6.41
C ALA A 10 7.99 5.79 -7.42
N PRO A 11 8.35 4.50 -7.53
CA PRO A 11 7.87 3.36 -6.74
C PRO A 11 8.66 3.17 -5.42
N ALA A 12 7.96 3.01 -4.30
CA ALA A 12 8.56 2.66 -3.01
C ALA A 12 7.80 1.51 -2.36
N ARG A 13 8.49 0.65 -1.61
CA ARG A 13 7.85 -0.40 -0.83
C ARG A 13 7.23 0.23 0.42
N ILE A 14 5.92 0.08 0.57
CA ILE A 14 5.19 0.67 1.70
C ILE A 14 4.43 -0.41 2.46
N ARG A 15 4.39 -0.24 3.77
CA ARG A 15 3.54 -1.00 4.69
C ARG A 15 2.35 -0.13 5.05
N VAL A 16 1.16 -0.63 4.80
CA VAL A 16 -0.09 0.10 4.94
C VAL A 16 -0.93 -0.61 5.98
N ILE A 17 -1.30 0.12 7.02
CA ILE A 17 -2.21 -0.34 8.07
C ILE A 17 -3.55 0.35 7.81
N TYR A 18 -4.58 -0.45 7.54
CA TYR A 18 -5.91 0.03 7.22
C TYR A 18 -6.98 -0.78 7.93
N ARG A 19 -8.12 -0.15 8.20
CA ARG A 19 -9.24 -0.76 8.89
C ARG A 19 -10.36 -1.09 7.91
N ILE A 20 -10.77 -2.36 7.88
CA ILE A 20 -11.96 -2.83 7.15
C ILE A 20 -12.97 -3.38 8.15
N ARG A 21 -14.18 -2.80 8.17
CA ARG A 21 -15.29 -3.25 9.04
C ARG A 21 -14.87 -3.41 10.51
N GLY A 22 -14.07 -2.47 11.02
CA GLY A 22 -13.57 -2.51 12.40
C GLY A 22 -12.32 -3.37 12.63
N ARG A 23 -11.89 -4.20 11.66
CA ARG A 23 -10.66 -5.01 11.73
C ARG A 23 -9.47 -4.28 11.14
N ARG A 24 -8.34 -4.26 11.86
CA ARG A 24 -7.06 -3.76 11.35
C ARG A 24 -6.44 -4.82 10.42
N VAL A 25 -6.04 -4.39 9.24
CA VAL A 25 -5.39 -5.18 8.21
C VAL A 25 -4.08 -4.49 7.87
N ILE A 26 -3.03 -5.29 7.72
CA ILE A 26 -1.70 -4.81 7.40
C ILE A 26 -1.32 -5.45 6.07
N THR A 27 -1.00 -4.63 5.07
CA THR A 27 -0.49 -5.11 3.79
C THR A 27 0.82 -4.43 3.47
N THR A 28 1.73 -5.15 2.84
CA THR A 28 3.02 -4.63 2.39
C THR A 28 3.09 -4.80 0.88
N GLY A 29 3.44 -3.76 0.15
CA GLY A 29 3.46 -3.81 -1.30
C GLY A 29 4.21 -2.63 -1.91
N LEU A 30 4.35 -2.65 -3.23
CA LEU A 30 4.88 -1.53 -3.98
C LEU A 30 3.82 -0.45 -4.11
N PHE A 31 4.12 0.75 -3.64
CA PHE A 31 3.29 1.92 -3.85
C PHE A 31 3.31 2.33 -5.32
N LEU A 32 2.13 2.33 -5.96
CA LEU A 32 1.97 2.76 -7.34
C LEU A 32 1.44 4.19 -7.44
N GLY A 33 0.71 4.65 -6.43
CA GLY A 33 0.15 6.00 -6.41
C GLY A 33 -1.16 6.11 -5.65
N VAL A 34 -1.71 7.32 -5.63
CA VAL A 34 -3.02 7.62 -5.06
C VAL A 34 -3.92 8.23 -6.14
N PHE A 35 -5.05 7.60 -6.41
CA PHE A 35 -6.03 8.10 -7.40
C PHE A 35 -7.46 7.98 -6.86
N ASN A 36 -8.31 8.99 -7.10
CA ASN A 36 -9.70 9.01 -6.64
C ASN A 36 -9.90 8.67 -5.15
N ARG A 37 -9.07 9.26 -4.28
CA ARG A 37 -9.06 8.98 -2.83
C ARG A 37 -8.84 7.49 -2.48
N ARG A 38 -8.18 6.74 -3.36
CA ARG A 38 -7.75 5.35 -3.14
C ARG A 38 -6.24 5.25 -3.32
N LEU A 39 -5.62 4.53 -2.40
CA LEU A 39 -4.23 4.10 -2.46
C LEU A 39 -4.13 2.86 -3.34
N PHE A 40 -3.26 2.90 -4.35
CA PHE A 40 -2.95 1.77 -5.21
C PHE A 40 -1.61 1.16 -4.80
N LEU A 41 -1.66 -0.14 -4.53
CA LEU A 41 -0.54 -0.95 -4.08
C LEU A 41 -0.44 -2.19 -4.94
N LEU A 42 0.75 -2.52 -5.41
CA LEU A 42 1.04 -3.84 -5.94
C LEU A 42 1.53 -4.72 -4.80
N ASP A 43 0.70 -5.67 -4.38
CA ASP A 43 1.13 -6.69 -3.44
C ASP A 43 2.11 -7.64 -4.14
N LEU A 44 3.37 -7.53 -3.74
CA LEU A 44 4.48 -8.38 -4.20
C LEU A 44 4.67 -9.57 -3.25
N GLY A 45 3.71 -9.87 -2.37
CA GLY A 45 3.74 -11.04 -1.49
C GLY A 45 4.04 -12.34 -2.24
N SER A 46 4.53 -13.34 -1.50
CA SER A 46 5.10 -14.65 -1.90
C SER A 46 4.25 -15.47 -2.89
N CYS A 47 4.03 -14.94 -4.07
CA CYS A 47 3.30 -15.56 -5.16
C CYS A 47 4.31 -16.32 -6.01
N PRO A 48 4.28 -17.67 -6.02
CA PRO A 48 5.06 -18.43 -6.99
C PRO A 48 4.60 -18.03 -8.41
N PRO A 49 5.50 -17.91 -9.39
CA PRO A 49 5.12 -17.65 -10.78
C PRO A 49 4.13 -18.73 -11.26
N PRO A 50 3.04 -18.38 -11.95
CA PRO A 50 2.80 -17.19 -12.79
C PRO A 50 1.82 -16.17 -12.18
N CYS A 51 1.83 -15.96 -10.87
CA CYS A 51 0.93 -15.00 -10.23
C CYS A 51 1.50 -13.57 -10.36
N PHE A 52 0.97 -12.80 -11.32
CA PHE A 52 1.16 -11.35 -11.37
C PHE A 52 0.74 -10.74 -10.02
N GLY A 53 1.58 -9.87 -9.45
CA GLY A 53 1.32 -9.24 -8.14
C GLY A 53 -0.10 -8.68 -8.03
N ARG A 54 -0.72 -8.79 -6.85
CA ARG A 54 -2.12 -8.41 -6.68
C ARG A 54 -2.24 -6.90 -6.53
N LEU A 55 -2.92 -6.24 -7.47
CA LEU A 55 -3.23 -4.82 -7.35
C LEU A 55 -4.33 -4.61 -6.29
N LEU A 56 -4.00 -3.90 -5.22
CA LEU A 56 -4.88 -3.54 -4.11
C LEU A 56 -5.23 -2.05 -4.19
N GLY A 57 -6.54 -1.77 -4.28
CA GLY A 57 -7.08 -0.40 -4.22
C GLY A 57 -7.73 -0.13 -2.87
N ILE A 58 -7.01 0.50 -1.95
CA ILE A 58 -7.46 0.74 -0.58
C ILE A 58 -8.02 2.18 -0.48
N PRO A 59 -9.30 2.37 -0.10
CA PRO A 59 -9.84 3.71 0.07
C PRO A 59 -9.14 4.43 1.24
N LEU A 60 -8.67 5.66 1.00
CA LEU A 60 -7.87 6.43 1.96
C LEU A 60 -8.59 6.65 3.30
N ARG A 61 -9.92 6.73 3.28
CA ARG A 61 -10.77 6.80 4.49
C ARG A 61 -10.60 5.62 5.45
N ASN A 62 -10.15 4.48 4.94
CA ASN A 62 -9.93 3.28 5.74
C ASN A 62 -8.49 3.18 6.22
N ILE A 63 -7.59 4.05 5.77
CA ILE A 63 -6.17 3.94 6.07
C ILE A 63 -5.89 4.62 7.41
N GLU A 64 -5.39 3.83 8.37
CA GLU A 64 -5.02 4.32 9.70
C GLU A 64 -3.57 4.81 9.72
N SER A 65 -2.67 4.19 8.96
CA SER A 65 -1.30 4.66 8.80
C SER A 65 -0.62 4.04 7.59
N VAL A 66 0.38 4.74 7.07
CA VAL A 66 1.26 4.26 6.01
C VAL A 66 2.68 4.56 6.40
N THR A 67 3.54 3.56 6.26
CA THR A 67 4.96 3.67 6.54
C THR A 67 5.71 3.16 5.32
N ALA A 68 6.49 4.03 4.68
CA ALA A 68 7.48 3.57 3.73
C ALA A 68 8.53 2.73 4.46
N GLN A 69 8.78 1.53 3.94
CA GLN A 69 9.91 0.74 4.37
C GLN A 69 11.00 0.93 3.32
N PRO A 70 12.19 1.43 3.68
CA PRO A 70 13.32 1.39 2.77
C PRO A 70 13.57 -0.07 2.41
N GLU A 71 13.78 -0.33 1.12
CA GLU A 71 14.18 -1.66 0.68
C GLU A 71 15.58 -1.93 1.26
N PRO A 72 15.79 -3.01 2.04
CA PRO A 72 17.13 -3.38 2.44
C PRO A 72 17.91 -3.76 1.17
N ALA A 73 19.02 -3.04 0.95
CA ALA A 73 19.94 -3.25 -0.16
C ALA A 73 20.57 -4.65 -0.15
#